data_AF-A0A7J0CE87-F1
#
_entry.id   AF-A0A7J0CE87-F1
#
_cell.length_a   1.000
_cell.length_b   1.000
_cell.length_c   1.000
_cell.angle_alpha   90.00
_cell.angle_beta   90.00
_cell.angle_gamma   90.00
#
_symmetry.space_group_name_H-M   'P 1'
#
loop_
_entity.id
_entity.type
_entity.pdbx_description
1 polymer ?
#
loop_
_entity_poly.entity_id
_entity_poly.type
_entity_poly.pdbx_seq_one_letter_code
_entity_poly.pdbx_strand_id
1 'polypeptide(L)'
;MSSSELTRPTRGGDVDLDELPTLQLEDLAQESEDALVARGSALARRYFEIEGEATTLLKNLAVTQVALRIKLDDPRGNSAEYRAIVGDMYRSLNIPEDRITRVQGSVRWHVGNLLRRHMTARELEANGLKPTSPLERLQDNRKVNASLIKAALVSKDVAASTPKPAKRAEKGEEADPADAGQPVKATADHLRLAEVAKDILGNLDRNVIKKHMTDGQRAKLDAELHAMERKILSLRKLTQKPTSGA
;
A
#
# COMPACT_ATOMS: atom_id res chain seq x y z
N MET A 1 34.60 -53.59 4.31
CA MET A 1 33.46 -53.37 5.22
C MET A 1 33.16 -51.87 5.19
N SER A 2 32.57 -51.42 4.07
CA SER A 2 31.24 -50.80 3.98
C SER A 2 31.12 -49.49 4.76
N SER A 3 31.49 -48.41 4.05
CA SER A 3 31.26 -47.02 4.43
C SER A 3 29.84 -46.64 4.02
N SER A 4 29.10 -46.01 4.91
CA SER A 4 27.71 -45.63 4.72
C SER A 4 27.57 -44.52 3.68
N GLU A 5 27.02 -44.84 2.51
CA GLU A 5 26.44 -43.83 1.62
C GLU A 5 25.04 -43.51 2.14
N LEU A 6 24.96 -42.46 2.95
CA LEU A 6 23.72 -41.75 3.22
C LEU A 6 23.29 -41.06 1.93
N THR A 7 22.41 -41.71 1.18
CA THR A 7 21.71 -41.13 0.03
C THR A 7 20.86 -39.96 0.52
N ARG A 8 21.33 -38.74 0.25
CA ARG A 8 20.59 -37.51 0.50
C ARG A 8 19.37 -37.48 -0.43
N PRO A 9 18.12 -37.30 0.05
CA PRO A 9 16.98 -37.21 -0.84
C PRO A 9 17.08 -35.91 -1.65
N THR A 10 17.10 -36.07 -2.98
CA THR A 10 16.93 -35.02 -3.97
C THR A 10 15.54 -34.40 -3.84
N ARG A 11 15.40 -33.36 -3.02
CA ARG A 11 14.23 -32.47 -3.06
C ARG A 11 14.47 -31.40 -4.10
N GLY A 12 13.99 -31.65 -5.32
CA GLY A 12 14.04 -30.71 -6.43
C GLY A 12 13.45 -31.29 -7.71
N GLY A 13 12.41 -32.12 -7.59
CA GLY A 13 11.62 -32.53 -8.76
C GLY A 13 10.70 -31.38 -9.15
N ASP A 14 10.60 -31.13 -10.46
CA ASP A 14 9.55 -30.31 -11.04
C ASP A 14 8.19 -30.85 -10.55
N VAL A 15 7.56 -30.13 -9.62
CA VAL A 15 6.18 -30.43 -9.23
C VAL A 15 5.32 -29.76 -10.28
N ASP A 16 4.81 -30.56 -11.21
CA ASP A 16 3.73 -30.09 -12.07
C ASP A 16 2.54 -29.75 -11.17
N LEU A 17 2.13 -28.49 -11.17
CA LEU A 17 1.05 -28.04 -10.29
C LEU A 17 -0.30 -28.58 -10.74
N ASP A 18 -0.38 -29.05 -11.99
CA ASP A 18 -1.54 -29.76 -12.54
C ASP A 18 -1.61 -31.21 -12.03
N GLU A 19 -0.55 -31.74 -11.42
CA GLU A 19 -0.51 -33.08 -10.78
C GLU A 19 -0.78 -33.06 -9.28
N LEU A 20 -0.94 -31.88 -8.67
CA LEU A 20 -1.35 -31.82 -7.27
C LEU A 20 -2.82 -32.27 -7.16
N PRO A 21 -3.14 -33.29 -6.34
CA PRO A 21 -4.52 -33.72 -6.17
C PRO A 21 -5.34 -32.55 -5.61
N THR A 22 -6.25 -32.04 -6.44
CA THR A 22 -7.19 -31.00 -6.05
C THR A 22 -8.36 -31.65 -5.31
N LEU A 23 -8.63 -31.17 -4.10
CA LEU A 23 -9.79 -31.61 -3.32
C LEU A 23 -11.07 -31.35 -4.11
N GLN A 24 -11.88 -32.39 -4.28
CA GLN A 24 -13.22 -32.27 -4.85
C GLN A 24 -14.25 -32.16 -3.72
N LEU A 25 -15.41 -31.54 -3.98
CA LEU A 25 -16.44 -31.34 -2.96
C LEU A 25 -17.08 -32.67 -2.54
N GLU A 26 -17.13 -33.62 -3.47
CA GLU A 26 -17.64 -34.97 -3.27
C GLU A 26 -16.81 -35.75 -2.24
N ASP A 27 -15.51 -35.49 -2.18
CA ASP A 27 -14.58 -36.10 -1.21
C ASP A 27 -14.83 -35.61 0.23
N LEU A 28 -15.46 -34.44 0.37
CA LEU A 28 -15.71 -33.76 1.63
C LEU A 28 -17.16 -33.90 2.13
N ALA A 29 -18.05 -34.46 1.30
CA ALA A 29 -19.50 -34.46 1.53
C ALA A 29 -19.94 -35.24 2.79
N GLN A 30 -19.11 -36.17 3.26
CA GLN A 30 -19.38 -36.99 4.45
C GLN A 30 -18.56 -36.57 5.68
N GLU A 31 -17.72 -35.53 5.57
CA GLU A 31 -16.94 -35.04 6.70
C GLU A 31 -17.83 -34.21 7.65
N SER A 32 -17.63 -34.41 8.96
CA SER A 32 -18.25 -33.55 9.98
C SER A 32 -17.72 -32.11 9.92
N GLU A 33 -18.49 -31.15 10.42
CA GLU A 33 -18.08 -29.73 10.47
C GLU A 33 -16.71 -29.53 11.17
N ASP A 34 -16.49 -30.21 12.29
CA ASP A 34 -15.22 -30.14 13.03
C ASP A 34 -14.04 -30.68 12.21
N ALA A 35 -14.27 -31.74 11.42
CA ALA A 35 -13.26 -32.31 10.53
C ALA A 35 -12.91 -31.36 9.38
N LEU A 36 -13.91 -30.71 8.79
CA LEU A 36 -13.73 -29.70 7.74
C LEU A 36 -12.94 -28.49 8.26
N VAL A 37 -13.26 -28.00 9.47
CA VAL A 37 -12.53 -26.91 10.13
C VAL A 37 -11.08 -27.32 10.42
N ALA A 38 -10.86 -28.51 10.96
CA ALA A 38 -9.52 -29.02 11.24
C ALA A 38 -8.68 -29.13 9.96
N ARG A 39 -9.24 -29.73 8.90
CA ARG A 39 -8.60 -29.85 7.58
C ARG A 39 -8.30 -28.48 6.97
N GLY A 40 -9.28 -27.57 6.95
CA GLY A 40 -9.10 -26.21 6.43
C GLY A 40 -8.01 -25.44 7.18
N SER A 41 -7.96 -25.57 8.51
CA SER A 41 -6.91 -24.94 9.32
C SER A 41 -5.52 -25.52 9.05
N ALA A 42 -5.41 -26.83 8.83
CA ALA A 42 -4.15 -27.50 8.49
C ALA A 42 -3.64 -27.07 7.11
N LEU A 43 -4.53 -27.01 6.12
CA LEU A 43 -4.19 -26.51 4.77
C LEU A 43 -3.75 -25.04 4.82
N ALA A 44 -4.45 -24.19 5.57
CA ALA A 44 -4.08 -22.80 5.74
C ALA A 44 -2.69 -22.66 6.39
N ARG A 45 -2.41 -23.41 7.47
CA ARG A 45 -1.08 -23.40 8.11
C ARG A 45 0.00 -23.82 7.13
N ARG A 46 -0.22 -24.90 6.37
CA ARG A 46 0.75 -25.39 5.40
C ARG A 46 1.01 -24.39 4.28
N TYR A 47 -0.04 -23.72 3.80
CA TYR A 47 0.09 -22.64 2.83
C TYR A 47 0.96 -21.50 3.37
N PHE A 48 0.70 -21.04 4.60
CA PHE A 48 1.49 -19.98 5.22
C PHE A 48 2.95 -20.35 5.45
N GLU A 49 3.25 -21.61 5.80
CA GLU A 49 4.63 -22.11 5.89
C GLU A 49 5.34 -22.01 4.54
N ILE A 50 4.73 -22.51 3.47
CA ILE A 50 5.30 -22.49 2.12
C ILE A 50 5.49 -21.05 1.63
N GLU A 51 4.52 -20.17 1.86
CA GLU A 51 4.61 -18.76 1.48
C GLU A 51 5.72 -18.04 2.26
N GLY A 52 5.85 -18.33 3.57
CA GLY A 52 6.91 -17.79 4.43
C GLY A 52 8.31 -18.24 3.99
N GLU A 53 8.47 -19.53 3.67
CA GLU A 53 9.70 -20.09 3.10
C GLU A 53 10.03 -19.43 1.75
N ALA A 54 9.06 -19.34 0.84
CA ALA A 54 9.22 -18.69 -0.47
C ALA A 54 9.66 -17.23 -0.31
N THR A 55 9.03 -16.48 0.58
CA THR A 55 9.41 -15.08 0.88
C THR A 55 10.84 -14.98 1.41
N THR A 56 11.26 -15.93 2.25
CA THR A 56 12.63 -15.98 2.79
C THR A 56 13.65 -16.28 1.70
N LEU A 57 13.34 -17.23 0.81
CA LEU A 57 14.19 -17.55 -0.34
C LEU A 57 14.33 -16.35 -1.29
N LEU A 58 13.26 -15.60 -1.55
CA LEU A 58 13.31 -14.37 -2.36
C LEU A 58 14.18 -13.28 -1.72
N LYS A 59 14.14 -13.14 -0.39
CA LYS A 59 15.05 -12.23 0.33
C LYS A 59 16.51 -12.69 0.20
N ASN A 60 16.77 -13.98 0.35
CA ASN A 60 18.13 -14.53 0.22
C ASN A 60 18.66 -14.35 -1.20
N LEU A 61 17.83 -14.55 -2.23
CA LEU A 61 18.17 -14.27 -3.62
C LEU A 61 18.44 -12.78 -3.87
N ALA A 62 17.73 -11.89 -3.17
CA ALA A 62 18.05 -10.46 -3.23
C ALA A 62 19.40 -10.13 -2.57
N VAL A 63 19.75 -10.80 -1.47
CA VAL A 63 21.07 -10.66 -0.82
C VAL A 63 22.19 -11.10 -1.76
N THR A 64 22.04 -12.23 -2.45
CA THR A 64 23.05 -12.68 -3.42
C THR A 64 23.22 -11.69 -4.58
N GLN A 65 22.12 -11.13 -5.11
CA GLN A 65 22.19 -10.08 -6.13
C GLN A 65 22.87 -8.79 -5.63
N VAL A 66 22.61 -8.36 -4.39
CA VAL A 66 23.30 -7.20 -3.80
C VAL A 66 24.79 -7.50 -3.61
N ALA A 67 25.15 -8.70 -3.16
CA ALA A 67 26.55 -9.11 -3.03
C ALA A 67 27.28 -9.08 -4.39
N LEU A 68 26.63 -9.52 -5.47
CA LEU A 68 27.16 -9.40 -6.84
C LEU A 68 27.38 -7.94 -7.25
N ARG A 69 26.42 -7.05 -6.96
CA ARG A 69 26.55 -5.62 -7.24
C ARG A 69 27.73 -4.98 -6.53
N ILE A 70 27.95 -5.33 -5.26
CA ILE A 70 29.10 -4.83 -4.48
C ILE A 70 30.40 -5.37 -5.07
N LYS A 71 30.45 -6.67 -5.40
CA LYS A 71 31.64 -7.31 -5.98
C LYS A 71 32.04 -6.70 -7.33
N LEU A 72 31.06 -6.30 -8.13
CA LEU A 72 31.26 -5.71 -9.46
C LEU A 72 31.32 -4.17 -9.45
N ASP A 73 31.32 -3.54 -8.27
CA ASP A 73 31.22 -2.08 -8.10
C ASP A 73 30.09 -1.43 -8.94
N ASP A 74 28.94 -2.12 -8.99
CA ASP A 74 27.75 -1.69 -9.73
C ASP A 74 26.50 -1.69 -8.83
N PRO A 75 26.35 -0.71 -7.92
CA PRO A 75 25.19 -0.63 -7.04
C PRO A 75 23.85 -0.55 -7.79
N ARG A 76 23.85 -0.04 -9.03
CA ARG A 76 22.64 0.08 -9.86
C ARG A 76 22.23 -1.25 -10.49
N GLY A 77 23.18 -2.14 -10.77
CA GLY A 77 22.97 -3.40 -11.48
C GLY A 77 22.75 -3.20 -12.97
N ASN A 78 23.43 -2.21 -13.58
CA ASN A 78 23.30 -1.86 -14.99
C ASN A 78 24.45 -2.38 -15.87
N SER A 79 25.57 -2.80 -15.26
CA SER A 79 26.72 -3.35 -15.96
C SER A 79 26.32 -4.58 -16.80
N ALA A 80 26.97 -4.74 -17.94
CA ALA A 80 26.71 -5.89 -18.82
C ALA A 80 27.07 -7.21 -18.11
N GLU A 81 28.17 -7.22 -17.36
CA GLU A 81 28.64 -8.37 -16.58
C GLU A 81 27.61 -8.81 -15.53
N TYR A 82 27.11 -7.88 -14.70
CA TYR A 82 26.06 -8.19 -13.73
C TYR A 82 24.81 -8.77 -14.40
N ARG A 83 24.36 -8.16 -15.51
CA ARG A 83 23.16 -8.60 -16.24
C ARG A 83 23.32 -9.98 -16.85
N ALA A 84 24.52 -10.33 -17.34
CA ALA A 84 24.81 -11.66 -17.86
C ALA A 84 24.71 -12.72 -16.74
N ILE A 85 25.40 -12.50 -15.62
CA ILE A 85 25.43 -13.44 -14.48
C ILE A 85 24.02 -13.63 -13.90
N VAL A 86 23.26 -12.55 -13.70
CA VAL A 86 21.89 -12.63 -13.18
C VAL A 86 20.95 -13.26 -14.19
N GLY A 87 21.14 -12.99 -15.49
CA GLY A 87 20.40 -13.65 -16.56
C GLY A 87 20.61 -15.16 -16.55
N ASP A 88 21.85 -15.63 -16.44
CA ASP A 88 22.18 -17.05 -16.34
C ASP A 88 21.56 -17.71 -15.11
N MET A 89 21.58 -17.02 -13.97
CA MET A 89 20.95 -17.49 -12.74
C MET A 89 19.43 -17.71 -12.90
N TYR A 90 18.73 -16.90 -13.69
CA TYR A 90 17.29 -17.13 -13.94
C TYR A 90 17.04 -18.16 -15.05
N ARG A 91 17.88 -18.19 -16.09
CA ARG A 91 17.77 -19.17 -17.18
C ARG A 91 17.98 -20.61 -16.70
N SER A 92 18.82 -20.82 -15.69
CA SER A 92 19.09 -22.15 -15.13
C SER A 92 17.97 -22.72 -14.28
N LEU A 93 16.94 -21.93 -13.93
CA LEU A 93 15.86 -22.38 -13.04
C LEU A 93 14.78 -23.21 -13.73
N ASN A 94 14.78 -23.29 -15.06
CA ASN A 94 13.79 -24.03 -15.85
C ASN A 94 12.32 -23.74 -15.48
N ILE A 95 12.01 -22.51 -15.07
CA ILE A 95 10.64 -22.10 -14.70
C ILE A 95 9.97 -21.30 -15.84
N PRO A 96 8.63 -21.35 -15.94
CA PRO A 96 7.86 -20.54 -16.88
C PRO A 96 8.17 -19.02 -16.80
N GLU A 97 8.14 -18.35 -17.95
CA GLU A 97 8.56 -16.93 -18.09
C GLU A 97 7.68 -15.95 -17.29
N ASP A 98 6.39 -16.25 -17.15
CA ASP A 98 5.45 -15.51 -16.30
C ASP A 98 5.88 -15.54 -14.82
N ARG A 99 6.36 -16.70 -14.35
CA ARG A 99 6.88 -16.88 -12.99
C ARG A 99 8.22 -16.18 -12.80
N ILE A 100 9.11 -16.24 -13.79
CA ILE A 100 10.38 -15.50 -13.78
C ILE A 100 10.11 -14.02 -13.60
N THR A 101 9.18 -13.45 -14.37
CA THR A 101 8.83 -12.02 -14.29
C THR A 101 8.33 -11.64 -12.89
N ARG A 102 7.47 -12.46 -12.29
CA ARG A 102 6.97 -12.26 -10.92
C ARG A 102 8.09 -12.34 -9.89
N VAL A 103 8.94 -13.36 -9.96
CA VAL A 103 10.09 -13.55 -9.06
C VAL A 103 11.06 -12.37 -9.16
N GLN A 104 11.43 -11.96 -10.37
CA GLN A 104 12.30 -10.81 -10.61
C GLN A 104 11.71 -9.52 -10.03
N GLY A 105 10.40 -9.31 -10.14
CA GLY A 105 9.70 -8.19 -9.51
C GLY A 105 9.86 -8.17 -7.99
N SER A 106 9.61 -9.31 -7.34
CA SER A 106 9.77 -9.47 -5.89
C SER A 106 11.22 -9.29 -5.43
N VAL A 107 12.17 -9.91 -6.13
CA VAL A 107 13.60 -9.77 -5.84
C VAL A 107 14.05 -8.33 -5.98
N ARG A 108 13.65 -7.63 -7.06
CA ARG A 108 13.96 -6.20 -7.27
C ARG A 108 13.44 -5.33 -6.13
N TRP A 109 12.25 -5.61 -5.61
CA TRP A 109 11.72 -4.93 -4.44
C TRP A 109 12.62 -5.11 -3.21
N HIS A 110 13.04 -6.35 -2.93
CA HIS A 110 13.95 -6.66 -1.82
C HIS A 110 15.35 -6.04 -2.01
N VAL A 111 15.93 -6.12 -3.21
CA VAL A 111 17.21 -5.48 -3.56
C VAL A 111 17.14 -3.97 -3.28
N GLY A 112 16.06 -3.31 -3.71
CA GLY A 112 15.86 -1.89 -3.45
C GLY A 112 15.87 -1.55 -1.95
N ASN A 113 15.21 -2.36 -1.12
CA ASN A 113 15.22 -2.16 0.34
C ASN A 113 16.59 -2.47 0.97
N LEU A 114 17.27 -3.52 0.52
CA LEU A 114 18.59 -3.93 1.04
C LEU A 114 19.65 -2.87 0.76
N LEU A 115 19.72 -2.32 -0.47
CA LEU A 115 20.69 -1.28 -0.81
C LEU A 115 20.60 -0.08 0.15
N ARG A 116 19.40 0.28 0.61
CA ARG A 116 19.18 1.42 1.53
C ARG A 116 19.45 1.11 2.99
N ARG A 117 19.65 -0.17 3.33
CA ARG A 117 20.17 -0.59 4.65
C ARG A 117 21.69 -0.61 4.67
N HIS A 118 22.32 -0.83 3.52
CA HIS A 118 23.77 -0.98 3.40
C HIS A 118 24.50 0.28 2.94
N MET A 119 23.82 1.17 2.22
CA MET A 119 24.38 2.42 1.70
C MET A 119 23.77 3.62 2.40
N THR A 120 24.59 4.64 2.64
CA THR A 120 24.15 5.94 3.13
C THR A 120 23.35 6.69 2.06
N ALA A 121 22.55 7.68 2.46
CA ALA A 121 21.81 8.53 1.53
C ALA A 121 22.74 9.20 0.49
N ARG A 122 23.93 9.63 0.91
CA ARG A 122 24.93 10.25 0.03
C ARG A 122 25.47 9.28 -1.02
N GLU A 123 25.78 8.04 -0.62
CA GLU A 123 26.26 7.01 -1.55
C GLU A 123 25.18 6.59 -2.53
N LEU A 124 23.93 6.50 -2.09
CA LEU A 124 22.79 6.22 -2.96
C LEU A 124 22.62 7.32 -4.01
N GLU A 125 22.66 8.59 -3.60
CA GLU A 125 22.56 9.73 -4.51
C GLU A 125 23.73 9.79 -5.50
N ALA A 126 24.96 9.54 -5.04
CA ALA A 126 26.15 9.46 -5.90
C ALA A 126 26.01 8.37 -6.98
N ASN A 127 25.29 7.29 -6.67
CA ASN A 127 24.96 6.21 -7.60
C ASN A 127 23.65 6.43 -8.37
N GLY A 128 23.05 7.62 -8.32
CA GLY A 128 21.80 7.92 -9.01
C GLY A 128 20.60 7.07 -8.53
N LEU A 129 20.62 6.68 -7.26
CA LEU A 129 19.55 5.96 -6.57
C LEU A 129 18.82 6.90 -5.60
N LYS A 130 17.51 6.73 -5.47
CA LYS A 130 16.71 7.50 -4.51
C LYS A 130 17.02 7.07 -3.07
N PRO A 131 17.20 7.98 -2.10
CA PRO A 131 17.45 7.62 -0.71
C PRO A 131 16.26 6.89 -0.08
N THR A 132 15.03 7.27 -0.43
CA THR A 132 13.81 6.63 0.06
C THR A 132 13.65 5.21 -0.48
N SER A 133 13.26 4.29 0.39
CA SER A 133 13.07 2.88 0.06
C SER A 133 11.76 2.61 -0.66
N PRO A 134 11.68 1.55 -1.49
CA PRO A 134 10.41 1.06 -2.00
C PRO A 134 9.35 0.86 -0.91
N LEU A 135 9.75 0.36 0.27
CA LEU A 135 8.84 0.14 1.40
C LEU A 135 8.31 1.46 1.97
N GLU A 136 9.18 2.44 2.24
CA GLU A 136 8.78 3.76 2.73
C GLU A 136 7.82 4.45 1.76
N ARG A 137 8.15 4.45 0.47
CA ARG A 137 7.25 5.01 -0.57
C ARG A 137 5.89 4.32 -0.59
N LEU A 138 5.85 3.00 -0.40
CA LEU A 138 4.58 2.27 -0.32
C LEU A 138 3.78 2.67 0.92
N GLN A 139 4.43 2.82 2.08
CA GLN A 139 3.78 3.25 3.31
C GLN A 139 3.23 4.67 3.20
N ASP A 140 4.00 5.59 2.62
CA ASP A 140 3.58 6.97 2.40
C ASP A 140 2.40 7.03 1.43
N ASN A 141 2.48 6.30 0.31
CA ASN A 141 1.37 6.19 -0.64
C ASN A 141 0.11 5.61 0.00
N ARG A 142 0.26 4.60 0.88
CA ARG A 142 -0.89 4.03 1.61
C ARG A 142 -1.53 5.03 2.56
N LYS A 143 -0.73 5.81 3.29
CA LYS A 143 -1.24 6.87 4.19
C LYS A 143 -2.01 7.94 3.41
N VAL A 144 -1.46 8.38 2.28
CA VAL A 144 -2.11 9.36 1.40
C VAL A 144 -3.41 8.79 0.83
N ASN A 145 -3.37 7.58 0.25
CA ASN A 145 -4.56 6.94 -0.33
C ASN A 145 -5.65 6.68 0.71
N ALA A 146 -5.28 6.24 1.92
CA ALA A 146 -6.24 6.05 3.01
C ALA A 146 -6.93 7.37 3.39
N SER A 147 -6.17 8.47 3.44
CA SER A 147 -6.71 9.81 3.71
C SER A 147 -7.67 10.26 2.60
N LEU A 148 -7.34 10.00 1.34
CA LEU A 148 -8.19 10.32 0.19
C LEU A 148 -9.48 9.49 0.17
N ILE A 149 -9.41 8.20 0.48
CA ILE A 149 -10.59 7.32 0.55
C ILE A 149 -11.49 7.76 1.72
N LYS A 150 -10.93 8.05 2.90
CA LYS A 150 -11.67 8.61 4.05
C LYS A 150 -12.38 9.90 3.65
N ALA A 151 -11.70 10.79 2.91
CA ALA A 151 -12.29 12.04 2.41
C ALA A 151 -13.43 11.81 1.41
N ALA A 152 -13.27 10.88 0.47
CA ALA A 152 -14.29 10.57 -0.53
C ALA A 152 -15.56 9.97 0.13
N LEU A 153 -15.38 9.04 1.07
CA LEU A 153 -16.49 8.42 1.80
C LEU A 153 -17.24 9.45 2.66
N VAL A 154 -16.52 10.22 3.48
CA VAL A 154 -17.14 11.24 4.34
C VAL A 154 -17.81 12.35 3.53
N SER A 155 -17.22 12.77 2.40
CA SER A 155 -17.84 13.73 1.49
C SER A 155 -19.16 13.21 0.90
N LYS A 156 -19.21 11.92 0.53
CA LYS A 156 -20.44 11.27 0.07
C LYS A 156 -21.49 11.18 1.18
N ASP A 157 -21.09 10.83 2.40
CA ASP A 157 -22.00 10.74 3.54
C ASP A 157 -22.57 12.11 3.91
N VAL A 158 -21.74 13.17 3.92
CA VAL A 158 -22.18 14.56 4.10
C VAL A 158 -23.15 14.98 2.99
N ALA A 159 -22.87 14.65 1.73
CA ALA A 159 -23.77 14.98 0.62
C ALA A 159 -25.12 14.26 0.73
N ALA A 160 -25.15 13.05 1.29
CA ALA A 160 -26.37 12.29 1.53
C ALA A 160 -27.13 12.74 2.80
N SER A 161 -26.42 13.18 3.83
CA SER A 161 -27.02 13.59 5.12
C SER A 161 -27.41 15.07 5.16
N THR A 162 -26.81 15.92 4.32
CA THR A 162 -27.14 17.34 4.23
C THR A 162 -28.49 17.51 3.53
N PRO A 163 -29.51 18.12 4.19
CA PRO A 163 -30.79 18.38 3.55
C PRO A 163 -30.60 19.29 2.33
N LYS A 164 -31.23 18.94 1.21
CA LYS A 164 -31.22 19.80 0.02
C LYS A 164 -31.79 21.17 0.42
N PRO A 165 -31.15 22.29 0.04
CA PRO A 165 -31.72 23.60 0.30
C PRO A 165 -33.10 23.61 -0.35
N ALA A 166 -34.13 23.91 0.45
CA ALA A 166 -35.48 24.04 -0.03
C ALA A 166 -35.43 25.01 -1.22
N LYS A 167 -35.62 24.48 -2.44
CA LYS A 167 -35.94 25.32 -3.58
C LYS A 167 -37.12 26.14 -3.11
N ARG A 168 -36.97 27.47 -3.23
CA ARG A 168 -38.02 28.47 -3.01
C ARG A 168 -39.35 27.84 -3.41
N ALA A 169 -40.15 27.44 -2.43
CA ALA A 169 -41.34 26.65 -2.66
C ALA A 169 -42.23 27.45 -3.61
N GLU A 170 -42.45 26.93 -4.82
CA GLU A 170 -43.71 27.19 -5.49
C GLU A 170 -44.79 26.67 -4.53
N LYS A 171 -45.70 27.57 -4.14
CA LYS A 171 -46.79 27.29 -3.20
C LYS A 171 -47.42 25.92 -3.51
N GLY A 172 -47.23 24.92 -2.65
CA GLY A 172 -48.04 23.71 -2.68
C GLY A 172 -47.43 22.41 -2.18
N GLU A 173 -46.11 22.24 -2.17
CA GLU A 173 -45.50 20.97 -1.69
C GLU A 173 -45.01 21.10 -0.25
N GLU A 174 -45.67 20.39 0.66
CA GLU A 174 -45.18 20.14 2.02
C GLU A 174 -43.81 19.47 1.94
N ALA A 175 -42.79 20.12 2.50
CA ALA A 175 -41.51 19.49 2.70
C ALA A 175 -41.70 18.35 3.72
N ASP A 176 -41.39 17.12 3.30
CA ASP A 176 -41.36 15.97 4.20
C ASP A 176 -40.59 16.32 5.49
N PRO A 177 -41.16 16.08 6.68
CA PRO A 177 -40.49 16.40 7.93
C PRO A 177 -39.21 15.57 8.02
N ALA A 178 -38.07 16.26 8.11
CA ALA A 178 -36.77 15.65 8.34
C ALA A 178 -36.85 14.72 9.55
N ASP A 179 -36.49 13.44 9.37
CA ASP A 179 -36.45 12.44 10.43
C ASP A 179 -35.60 12.98 11.60
N ALA A 180 -36.05 12.83 12.85
CA ALA A 180 -35.44 13.49 14.01
C ALA A 180 -33.96 13.11 14.21
N GLY A 181 -33.52 11.97 13.67
CA GLY A 181 -32.12 11.53 13.65
C GLY A 181 -31.25 12.14 12.54
N GLN A 182 -31.85 12.70 11.48
CA GLN A 182 -31.15 13.29 10.34
C GLN A 182 -30.25 14.48 10.70
N PRO A 183 -30.68 15.47 11.52
CA PRO A 183 -29.81 16.60 11.88
C PRO A 183 -28.62 16.17 12.74
N VAL A 184 -28.78 15.17 13.62
CA VAL A 184 -27.69 14.63 14.45
C VAL A 184 -26.67 13.92 13.57
N LYS A 185 -27.15 13.09 12.62
CA LYS A 185 -26.30 12.41 11.64
C LYS A 185 -25.54 13.41 10.76
N ALA A 186 -26.23 14.42 10.22
CA ALA A 186 -25.61 15.46 9.42
C ALA A 186 -24.52 16.19 10.21
N THR A 187 -24.79 16.57 11.46
CA THR A 187 -23.80 17.22 12.33
C THR A 187 -22.56 16.34 12.54
N ALA A 188 -22.76 15.05 12.84
CA ALA A 188 -21.66 14.10 13.02
C ALA A 188 -20.81 13.94 11.75
N ASP A 189 -21.45 13.88 10.58
CA ASP A 189 -20.76 13.76 9.29
C ASP A 189 -19.96 15.03 8.93
N HIS A 190 -20.51 16.22 9.22
CA HIS A 190 -19.79 17.49 9.04
C HIS A 190 -18.58 17.62 9.98
N LEU A 191 -18.69 17.12 11.23
CA LEU A 191 -17.54 17.05 12.15
C LEU A 191 -16.46 16.08 11.66
N ARG A 192 -16.87 14.91 11.15
CA ARG A 192 -15.95 13.96 10.50
C ARG A 192 -15.25 14.59 9.29
N LEU A 193 -15.97 15.39 8.49
CA LEU A 193 -15.38 16.08 7.34
C LEU A 193 -14.30 17.09 7.77
N ALA A 194 -14.54 17.82 8.86
CA ALA A 194 -13.55 18.74 9.41
C ALA A 194 -12.29 18.01 9.93
N GLU A 195 -12.46 16.84 10.57
CA GLU A 195 -11.34 15.99 10.99
C GLU A 195 -10.51 15.52 9.79
N VAL A 196 -11.17 15.04 8.73
CA VAL A 196 -10.47 14.62 7.50
C VAL A 196 -9.74 15.77 6.84
N ALA A 197 -10.33 16.97 6.79
CA ALA A 197 -9.66 18.15 6.25
C ALA A 197 -8.38 18.49 7.05
N LYS A 198 -8.43 18.37 8.38
CA LYS A 198 -7.25 18.53 9.25
C LYS A 198 -6.19 17.46 8.96
N ASP A 199 -6.57 16.20 8.82
CA ASP A 199 -5.65 15.09 8.51
C ASP A 199 -4.94 15.31 7.16
N ILE A 200 -5.69 15.75 6.13
CA ILE A 200 -5.13 16.06 4.81
C ILE A 200 -4.10 17.19 4.89
N LEU A 201 -4.42 18.28 5.59
CA LEU A 201 -3.48 19.39 5.79
C LEU A 201 -2.23 18.94 6.58
N GLY A 202 -2.39 18.04 7.55
CA GLY A 202 -1.28 17.46 8.31
C GLY A 202 -0.31 16.62 7.48
N ASN A 203 -0.74 16.10 6.33
CA ASN A 203 0.10 15.33 5.41
C ASN A 203 0.96 16.21 4.48
N LEU A 204 0.81 17.53 4.50
CA LEU A 204 1.65 18.44 3.70
C LEU A 204 3.06 18.54 4.28
N ASP A 205 4.07 18.06 3.54
CA ASP A 205 5.47 18.08 3.98
C ASP A 205 6.13 19.44 3.72
N ARG A 206 6.56 20.09 4.80
CA ARG A 206 7.30 21.37 4.79
C ARG A 206 8.59 21.30 3.97
N ASN A 207 9.28 20.17 3.95
CA ASN A 207 10.51 19.99 3.18
C ASN A 207 10.24 19.96 1.68
N VAL A 208 9.16 19.30 1.25
CA VAL A 208 8.74 19.31 -0.16
C VAL A 208 8.42 20.72 -0.61
N ILE A 209 7.66 21.46 0.20
CA ILE A 209 7.31 22.85 -0.09
C ILE A 209 8.54 23.73 -0.25
N LYS A 210 9.54 23.57 0.63
CA LYS A 210 10.74 24.41 0.61
C LYS A 210 11.77 24.03 -0.45
N LYS A 211 11.97 22.74 -0.70
CA LYS A 211 13.12 22.23 -1.50
C LYS A 211 12.76 21.72 -2.89
N HIS A 212 11.51 21.30 -3.10
CA HIS A 212 11.13 20.56 -4.31
C HIS A 212 10.02 21.23 -5.13
N MET A 213 9.32 22.21 -4.56
CA MET A 213 8.34 22.98 -5.29
C MET A 213 8.98 24.17 -6.02
N THR A 214 8.63 24.35 -7.29
CA THR A 214 8.98 25.56 -8.04
C THR A 214 8.27 26.78 -7.45
N ASP A 215 8.74 27.99 -7.76
CA ASP A 215 8.09 29.22 -7.28
C ASP A 215 6.62 29.30 -7.72
N GLY A 216 6.31 28.91 -8.96
CA GLY A 216 4.94 28.86 -9.47
C GLY A 216 4.06 27.84 -8.74
N GLN A 217 4.61 26.68 -8.37
CA GLN A 217 3.89 25.69 -7.56
C GLN A 217 3.63 26.19 -6.13
N ARG A 218 4.61 26.87 -5.52
CA ARG A 218 4.47 27.47 -4.19
C ARG A 218 3.40 28.57 -4.19
N ALA A 219 3.43 29.47 -5.18
CA ALA A 219 2.41 30.51 -5.32
C ALA A 219 1.01 29.93 -5.50
N LYS A 220 0.86 28.84 -6.26
CA LYS A 220 -0.42 28.14 -6.40
C LYS A 220 -0.88 27.53 -5.08
N LEU A 221 0.00 26.83 -4.36
CA LEU A 221 -0.33 26.26 -3.05
C LEU A 221 -0.73 27.34 -2.05
N ASP A 222 -0.02 28.47 -2.04
CA ASP A 222 -0.33 29.63 -1.20
C ASP A 222 -1.73 30.20 -1.50
N ALA A 223 -2.07 30.34 -2.79
CA ALA A 223 -3.40 30.79 -3.20
C ALA A 223 -4.52 29.85 -2.72
N GLU A 224 -4.32 28.53 -2.82
CA GLU A 224 -5.27 27.52 -2.34
C GLU A 224 -5.40 27.53 -0.81
N LEU A 225 -4.28 27.63 -0.07
CA LEU A 225 -4.28 27.77 1.38
C LEU A 225 -5.01 29.04 1.83
N HIS A 226 -4.75 30.17 1.17
CA HIS A 226 -5.45 31.41 1.47
C HIS A 226 -6.95 31.36 1.14
N ALA A 227 -7.35 30.64 0.09
CA ALA A 227 -8.77 30.39 -0.19
C ALA A 227 -9.43 29.53 0.91
N MET A 228 -8.73 28.50 1.39
CA MET A 228 -9.17 27.67 2.51
C MET A 228 -9.30 28.48 3.81
N GLU A 229 -8.31 29.32 4.15
CA GLU A 229 -8.36 30.19 5.33
C GLU A 229 -9.57 31.12 5.29
N ARG A 230 -9.85 31.76 4.15
CA ARG A 230 -11.04 32.61 3.98
C ARG A 230 -12.34 31.83 4.23
N LYS A 231 -12.42 30.58 3.79
CA LYS A 231 -13.58 29.72 4.03
C LYS A 231 -13.67 29.25 5.49
N ILE A 232 -12.54 28.97 6.14
CA ILE A 232 -12.50 28.66 7.58
C ILE A 232 -12.97 29.87 8.39
N LEU A 233 -12.53 31.08 8.03
CA LEU A 233 -12.96 32.31 8.69
C LEU A 233 -14.46 32.55 8.54
N SER A 234 -15.03 32.33 7.35
CA SER A 234 -16.48 32.47 7.16
C SER A 234 -17.28 31.44 7.97
N LEU A 235 -16.80 30.20 8.06
CA LEU A 235 -17.42 29.16 8.89
C LEU A 235 -17.26 29.44 10.40
N ARG A 236 -16.12 29.97 10.84
CA ARG A 236 -15.89 30.35 12.24
C ARG A 236 -16.85 31.43 12.72
N LYS A 237 -17.28 32.35 11.84
CA LYS A 237 -18.32 33.34 12.19
C LYS A 237 -19.64 32.69 12.61
N LEU A 238 -19.94 31.49 12.13
CA LEU A 238 -21.15 30.74 12.47
C LEU A 238 -21.01 29.96 13.79
N THR A 239 -19.78 29.69 14.25
CA THR A 239 -19.50 28.96 15.49
C THR A 239 -19.15 29.89 16.65
N GLN A 240 -18.78 31.15 16.38
CA GLN A 240 -18.59 32.16 17.40
C GLN A 240 -19.94 32.60 17.97
N LYS A 241 -20.08 32.49 19.30
CA LYS A 241 -21.24 33.01 20.03
C LYS A 241 -21.36 34.52 19.73
N PRO A 242 -22.55 35.05 19.40
CA PRO A 242 -22.71 36.49 19.23
C PRO A 242 -22.24 37.17 20.53
N THR A 243 -21.30 38.10 20.41
CA THR A 243 -20.94 39.00 21.51
C THR A 243 -22.19 39.79 21.87
N SER A 244 -22.88 39.36 22.91
CA SER A 244 -23.95 40.12 23.55
C SER A 244 -23.32 41.37 24.16
N GLY A 245 -23.49 42.53 23.50
CA GLY A 245 -23.19 43.84 24.06
C GLY A 245 -22.34 44.74 23.16
N ALA A 246 -23.01 45.60 22.40
CA ALA A 246 -22.65 47.01 22.18
C ALA A 246 -23.93 47.76 21.82
#